data_AF-A0A6A6RQD5-F1
#
_entry.id   AF-A0A6A6RQD5-F1
#
_cell.length_a   1.000
_cell.length_b   1.000
_cell.length_c   1.000
_cell.angle_alpha   90.00
_cell.angle_beta   90.00
_cell.angle_gamma   90.00
#
_symmetry.space_group_name_H-M   'P 1'
#
loop_
_entity.id
_entity.type
_entity.pdbx_description
1 polymer ?
#
loop_
_entity_poly.entity_id
_entity_poly.type
_entity_poly.pdbx_seq_one_letter_code
_entity_poly.pdbx_strand_id
1 'polypeptide(L)'
;MHPHTYGPPPPPPPPPPPPPPINIQADHSLKPPPPPPPPPPPPPPPPPPAMVPILPPEPFFEEVRSPAEFIPVHYSGESLLETSRIVRSIPYKRAILTTFHRAYAADLEEYKWLLQYGETETWYSKPQRSHLKRPVTRKPFDISDALVPVENPRAVCFDFPKMWASAALTTPTDDDVYDCTAGHGDEENNNACATCTDEKSEALDGTPLAYYLVFATTQDRDYPHIVRTVGETMYKMIRCGSREAAIAEAFYASAVNGWNLVFSCVMRADESFEDKTVVKRVEEFWMLAEEEGEEEGNVVRVFY
;
A
#
# COMPACT_ATOMS: atom_id res chain seq x y z
N MET A 1 48.41 -12.32 -31.48
CA MET A 1 47.18 -12.75 -30.79
C MET A 1 47.07 -14.26 -30.94
N HIS A 2 47.46 -15.01 -29.91
CA HIS A 2 47.39 -16.48 -29.90
C HIS A 2 46.08 -16.92 -29.24
N PRO A 3 45.34 -17.89 -29.81
CA PRO A 3 44.15 -18.43 -29.18
C PRO A 3 44.53 -19.50 -28.15
N HIS A 4 43.99 -19.37 -26.94
CA HIS A 4 44.06 -20.42 -25.90
C HIS A 4 42.95 -21.45 -26.15
N THR A 5 43.35 -22.67 -26.51
CA THR A 5 42.50 -23.86 -26.50
C THR A 5 42.35 -24.38 -25.06
N TYR A 6 41.12 -24.37 -24.54
CA TYR A 6 40.76 -25.06 -23.31
C TYR A 6 40.61 -26.57 -23.57
N GLY A 7 41.37 -27.38 -22.85
CA GLY A 7 41.25 -28.84 -22.87
C GLY A 7 40.09 -29.34 -21.99
N PRO A 8 39.58 -30.56 -22.24
CA PRO A 8 38.46 -31.12 -21.49
C PRO A 8 38.85 -31.49 -20.05
N PRO A 9 37.88 -31.45 -19.10
CA PRO A 9 38.13 -31.75 -17.70
C PRO A 9 38.41 -33.25 -17.46
N PRO A 10 39.20 -33.58 -16.41
CA PRO A 10 39.57 -34.96 -16.11
C PRO A 10 38.40 -35.78 -15.55
N PRO A 11 38.41 -37.11 -15.74
CA PRO A 11 37.35 -37.99 -15.26
C PRO A 11 37.35 -38.15 -13.73
N PRO A 12 36.18 -38.46 -13.13
CA PRO A 12 36.04 -38.62 -11.69
C PRO A 12 36.76 -39.89 -11.18
N PRO A 13 37.22 -39.86 -9.91
CA PRO A 13 37.92 -41.00 -9.32
C PRO A 13 36.97 -42.19 -9.04
N PRO A 14 37.47 -43.43 -9.06
CA PRO A 14 36.68 -44.63 -8.81
C PRO A 14 36.28 -44.75 -7.33
N PRO A 15 35.15 -45.45 -7.04
CA PRO A 15 34.68 -45.65 -5.67
C PRO A 15 35.58 -46.59 -4.87
N PRO A 16 35.62 -46.44 -3.53
CA PRO A 16 36.43 -47.28 -2.66
C PRO A 16 35.89 -48.72 -2.56
N PRO A 17 36.78 -49.71 -2.33
CA PRO A 17 36.40 -51.12 -2.23
C PRO A 17 35.66 -51.43 -0.90
N PRO A 18 34.80 -52.47 -0.90
CA PRO A 18 34.07 -52.89 0.29
C PRO A 18 34.97 -53.57 1.34
N PRO A 19 34.60 -53.51 2.63
CA PRO A 19 35.38 -54.11 3.71
C PRO A 19 35.31 -55.65 3.71
N PRO A 20 36.35 -56.34 4.23
CA PRO A 20 36.44 -57.79 4.25
C PRO A 20 35.54 -58.43 5.34
N PRO A 21 35.12 -59.69 5.14
CA PRO A 21 34.30 -60.42 6.10
C PRO A 21 35.09 -60.87 7.33
N ILE A 22 34.49 -60.70 8.51
CA ILE A 22 35.01 -61.16 9.80
C ILE A 22 34.67 -62.65 9.98
N ASN A 23 35.69 -63.47 10.21
CA ASN A 23 35.61 -64.91 10.43
C ASN A 23 35.63 -65.20 11.94
N ILE A 24 34.56 -65.78 12.49
CA ILE A 24 34.49 -66.19 13.90
C ILE A 24 34.51 -67.72 13.94
N GLN A 25 35.62 -68.28 14.40
CA GLN A 25 35.77 -69.70 14.68
C GLN A 25 35.04 -70.07 15.97
N ALA A 26 34.33 -71.20 15.93
CA ALA A 26 33.68 -71.83 17.07
C ALA A 26 34.64 -72.83 17.74
N ASP A 27 34.65 -72.86 19.07
CA ASP A 27 35.24 -73.94 19.86
C ASP A 27 34.20 -74.45 20.89
N HIS A 28 34.25 -75.74 21.17
CA HIS A 28 33.17 -76.55 21.72
C HIS A 28 33.16 -76.64 23.26
N SER A 29 31.95 -76.90 23.78
CA SER A 29 31.66 -77.77 24.93
C SER A 29 31.73 -77.19 26.34
N LEU A 30 30.63 -76.57 26.81
CA LEU A 30 30.24 -76.54 28.23
C LEU A 30 28.70 -76.57 28.35
N LYS A 31 28.21 -77.24 29.42
CA LYS A 31 26.80 -77.51 29.78
C LYS A 31 25.83 -76.35 29.51
N PRO A 32 24.55 -76.64 29.15
CA PRO A 32 23.58 -75.58 28.91
C PRO A 32 23.34 -74.78 30.20
N PRO A 33 23.60 -73.46 30.20
CA PRO A 33 23.23 -72.61 31.32
C PRO A 33 21.70 -72.50 31.42
N PRO A 34 21.16 -72.21 32.62
CA PRO A 34 19.74 -71.89 32.76
C PRO A 34 19.36 -70.75 31.80
N PRO A 35 18.12 -70.72 31.28
CA PRO A 35 17.68 -69.67 30.38
C PRO A 35 17.93 -68.31 31.04
N PRO A 36 18.56 -67.36 30.33
CA PRO A 36 18.75 -66.03 30.88
C PRO A 36 17.37 -65.45 31.23
N PRO A 37 17.26 -64.69 32.34
CA PRO A 37 16.05 -63.92 32.60
C PRO A 37 15.72 -63.09 31.35
N PRO A 38 14.43 -62.92 31.01
CA PRO A 38 14.06 -62.11 29.86
C PRO A 38 14.75 -60.75 29.99
N PRO A 39 15.34 -60.23 28.89
CA PRO A 39 15.98 -58.93 28.94
C PRO A 39 14.95 -57.92 29.47
N PRO A 40 15.37 -56.96 30.31
CA PRO A 40 14.47 -55.88 30.68
C PRO A 40 13.92 -55.28 29.39
N PRO A 41 12.62 -54.91 29.35
CA PRO A 41 12.06 -54.28 28.18
C PRO A 41 12.97 -53.11 27.78
N PRO A 42 13.25 -52.93 26.48
CA PRO A 42 14.08 -51.82 26.05
C PRO A 42 13.53 -50.54 26.69
N PRO A 43 14.40 -49.65 27.21
CA PRO A 43 13.93 -48.39 27.72
C PRO A 43 13.05 -47.76 26.64
N PRO A 44 11.90 -47.16 27.02
CA PRO A 44 11.07 -46.47 26.04
C PRO A 44 11.98 -45.52 25.24
N PRO A 45 11.83 -45.47 23.90
CA PRO A 45 12.63 -44.58 23.09
C PRO A 45 12.56 -43.18 23.71
N PRO A 46 13.70 -42.47 23.82
CA PRO A 46 13.68 -41.12 24.35
C PRO A 46 12.60 -40.33 23.61
N PRO A 47 11.78 -39.54 24.31
CA PRO A 47 10.79 -38.71 23.65
C PRO A 47 11.52 -37.93 22.54
N PRO A 48 10.95 -37.87 21.32
CA PRO A 48 11.58 -37.12 20.25
C PRO A 48 11.92 -35.73 20.80
N PRO A 49 13.15 -35.22 20.58
CA PRO A 49 13.50 -33.89 21.02
C PRO A 49 12.39 -32.98 20.57
N ALA A 50 11.80 -32.23 21.51
CA ALA A 50 10.74 -31.29 21.20
C ALA A 50 11.26 -30.44 20.05
N MET A 51 10.75 -30.70 18.85
CA MET A 51 11.01 -29.84 17.71
C MET A 51 10.26 -28.58 18.08
N VAL A 52 10.93 -27.68 18.79
CA VAL A 52 10.54 -26.27 18.78
C VAL A 52 10.52 -25.97 17.30
N PRO A 53 9.36 -25.68 16.70
CA PRO A 53 9.33 -25.22 15.34
C PRO A 53 10.21 -23.97 15.35
N ILE A 54 11.40 -24.06 14.76
CA ILE A 54 12.10 -22.86 14.32
C ILE A 54 11.24 -22.39 13.15
N LEU A 55 10.10 -21.79 13.48
CA LEU A 55 9.36 -20.99 12.54
C LEU A 55 10.38 -19.96 12.04
N PRO A 56 10.50 -19.75 10.72
CA PRO A 56 11.20 -18.56 10.25
C PRO A 56 10.64 -17.38 11.05
N PRO A 57 11.48 -16.42 11.50
CA PRO A 57 10.98 -15.26 12.22
C PRO A 57 9.81 -14.73 11.41
N GLU A 58 8.61 -14.68 12.01
CA GLU A 58 7.46 -14.14 11.30
C GLU A 58 7.91 -12.79 10.74
N PRO A 59 7.61 -12.48 9.47
CA PRO A 59 7.90 -11.15 8.95
C PRO A 59 7.33 -10.18 9.98
N PHE A 60 8.15 -9.26 10.48
CA PHE A 60 7.73 -8.25 11.45
C PHE A 60 6.73 -7.33 10.75
N PHE A 61 5.51 -7.81 10.60
CA PHE A 61 4.39 -7.00 10.14
C PHE A 61 3.99 -6.14 11.33
N GLU A 62 3.93 -4.83 11.10
CA GLU A 62 3.27 -3.95 12.05
C GLU A 62 1.79 -4.32 12.06
N GLU A 63 1.25 -4.62 13.25
CA GLU A 63 -0.14 -5.03 13.38
C GLU A 63 -1.03 -3.81 13.61
N VAL A 64 -2.09 -3.68 12.80
CA VAL A 64 -3.07 -2.59 12.93
C VAL A 64 -4.44 -3.15 13.28
N ARG A 65 -5.07 -2.57 14.31
CA ARG A 65 -6.37 -3.02 14.86
C ARG A 65 -7.53 -2.13 14.44
N SER A 66 -7.24 -0.87 14.18
CA SER A 66 -8.24 0.15 13.87
C SER A 66 -7.79 1.03 12.71
N PRO A 67 -8.72 1.76 12.06
CA PRO A 67 -8.36 2.76 11.07
C PRO A 67 -7.39 3.82 11.58
N ALA A 68 -7.51 4.25 12.84
CA ALA A 68 -6.65 5.27 13.43
C ALA A 68 -5.16 4.86 13.51
N GLU A 69 -4.89 3.55 13.58
CA GLU A 69 -3.52 3.00 13.57
C GLU A 69 -3.00 2.74 12.14
N PHE A 70 -3.88 2.77 11.13
CA PHE A 70 -3.57 2.34 9.78
C PHE A 70 -2.70 3.35 9.03
N ILE A 71 -3.09 4.62 9.07
CA ILE A 71 -2.37 5.73 8.45
C ILE A 71 -1.93 6.67 9.59
N PRO A 72 -0.62 6.77 9.86
CA PRO A 72 -0.11 7.62 10.92
C PRO A 72 -0.26 9.10 10.53
N VAL A 73 -0.27 9.95 11.55
CA VAL A 73 -0.12 11.40 11.37
C VAL A 73 1.34 11.71 11.09
N HIS A 74 1.60 12.62 10.16
CA HIS A 74 2.93 13.19 9.92
C HIS A 74 2.84 14.70 9.97
N TYR A 75 3.50 15.27 10.98
CA TYR A 75 3.65 16.71 11.10
C TYR A 75 4.80 17.19 10.22
N SER A 76 4.65 18.39 9.67
CA SER A 76 5.69 19.09 8.96
C SER A 76 6.94 19.22 9.84
N GLY A 77 8.12 19.03 9.23
CA GLY A 77 9.41 19.01 9.95
C GLY A 77 9.86 17.63 10.45
N GLU A 78 8.97 16.63 10.51
CA GLU A 78 9.38 15.25 10.80
C GLU A 78 10.13 14.62 9.61
N SER A 79 11.28 14.01 9.89
CA SER A 79 12.02 13.26 8.87
C SER A 79 11.35 11.92 8.59
N LEU A 80 10.69 11.78 7.44
CA LEU A 80 10.19 10.51 6.92
C LEU A 80 11.35 9.60 6.51
N LEU A 81 11.92 8.88 7.48
CA LEU A 81 12.99 7.90 7.22
C LEU A 81 12.47 6.64 6.52
N GLU A 82 11.18 6.31 6.70
CA GLU A 82 10.54 5.14 6.11
C GLU A 82 9.49 5.55 5.07
N THR A 83 9.75 5.23 3.80
CA THR A 83 8.86 5.58 2.68
C THR A 83 7.84 4.50 2.36
N SER A 84 7.95 3.33 2.97
CA SER A 84 7.01 2.23 2.82
C SER A 84 7.10 1.24 3.97
N ARG A 85 5.97 0.64 4.35
CA ARG A 85 5.89 -0.42 5.37
C ARG A 85 4.88 -1.48 4.98
N ILE A 86 4.99 -2.67 5.58
CA ILE A 86 3.95 -3.71 5.44
C ILE A 86 3.20 -3.82 6.76
N VAL A 87 1.92 -3.47 6.74
CA VAL A 87 1.03 -3.61 7.90
C VAL A 87 0.12 -4.81 7.72
N ARG A 88 -0.19 -5.49 8.83
CA ARG A 88 -1.18 -6.56 8.86
C ARG A 88 -2.40 -6.09 9.62
N SER A 89 -3.54 -6.06 8.94
CA SER A 89 -4.82 -5.85 9.60
C SER A 89 -5.14 -7.06 10.48
N ILE A 90 -5.24 -6.87 11.81
CA ILE A 90 -5.58 -7.97 12.73
C ILE A 90 -6.99 -8.51 12.46
N PRO A 91 -8.05 -7.67 12.32
CA PRO A 91 -9.41 -8.18 12.13
C PRO A 91 -9.57 -9.03 10.88
N TYR A 92 -8.86 -8.68 9.79
CA TYR A 92 -9.02 -9.31 8.48
C TYR A 92 -7.83 -10.19 8.08
N LYS A 93 -6.77 -10.23 8.90
CA LYS A 93 -5.52 -10.98 8.69
C LYS A 93 -4.81 -10.70 7.36
N ARG A 94 -5.14 -9.59 6.69
CA ARG A 94 -4.59 -9.20 5.39
C ARG A 94 -3.32 -8.36 5.59
N ALA A 95 -2.27 -8.67 4.83
CA ALA A 95 -1.08 -7.85 4.77
C ALA A 95 -1.22 -6.83 3.64
N ILE A 96 -0.85 -5.58 3.91
CA ILE A 96 -1.06 -4.43 3.04
C ILE A 96 0.27 -3.70 2.92
N LEU A 97 0.72 -3.47 1.69
CA LEU A 97 1.87 -2.62 1.44
C LEU A 97 1.42 -1.16 1.48
N THR A 98 1.93 -0.42 2.44
CA THR A 98 1.68 1.02 2.59
C THR A 98 2.88 1.80 2.08
N THR A 99 2.66 2.83 1.27
CA THR A 99 3.70 3.75 0.78
C THR A 99 3.34 5.19 1.11
N PHE A 100 4.33 6.01 1.46
CA PHE A 100 4.18 7.39 1.95
C PHE A 100 4.86 8.44 1.05
N HIS A 101 5.18 8.08 -0.19
CA HIS A 101 5.85 9.03 -1.08
C HIS A 101 4.92 10.19 -1.46
N ARG A 102 5.52 11.37 -1.70
CA ARG A 102 4.81 12.58 -2.13
C ARG A 102 4.14 12.39 -3.48
N ALA A 103 2.92 12.90 -3.64
CA ALA A 103 2.25 12.96 -4.93
C ALA A 103 2.73 14.17 -5.75
N TYR A 104 2.82 13.99 -7.06
CA TYR A 104 3.21 15.01 -8.03
C TYR A 104 2.07 15.31 -9.00
N ALA A 105 2.21 16.40 -9.77
CA ALA A 105 1.21 16.79 -10.76
C ALA A 105 0.89 15.67 -11.78
N ALA A 106 1.86 14.82 -12.10
CA ALA A 106 1.65 13.67 -12.97
C ALA A 106 0.65 12.65 -12.39
N ASP A 107 0.64 12.48 -11.07
CA ASP A 107 -0.26 11.56 -10.38
C ASP A 107 -1.69 12.09 -10.38
N LEU A 108 -1.87 13.40 -10.15
CA LEU A 108 -3.17 14.05 -10.28
C LEU A 108 -3.71 13.91 -11.71
N GLU A 109 -2.90 14.24 -12.72
CA GLU A 109 -3.33 14.18 -14.12
C GLU A 109 -3.70 12.76 -14.59
N GLU A 110 -3.12 11.72 -13.99
CA GLU A 110 -3.47 10.32 -14.26
C GLU A 110 -4.91 9.98 -13.85
N TYR A 111 -5.44 10.62 -12.79
CA TYR A 111 -6.77 10.34 -12.22
C TYR A 111 -7.77 11.48 -12.38
N LYS A 112 -7.36 12.62 -12.93
CA LYS A 112 -8.19 13.81 -13.13
C LYS A 112 -9.49 13.54 -13.87
N TRP A 113 -9.47 12.64 -14.86
CA TRP A 113 -10.68 12.24 -15.59
C TRP A 113 -11.77 11.68 -14.65
N LEU A 114 -11.39 10.92 -13.64
CA LEU A 114 -12.32 10.34 -12.67
C LEU A 114 -12.74 11.36 -11.61
N LEU A 115 -11.82 12.22 -11.18
CA LEU A 115 -12.11 13.30 -10.23
C LEU A 115 -13.07 14.35 -10.82
N GLN A 116 -12.97 14.59 -12.12
CA GLN A 116 -13.75 15.61 -12.82
C GLN A 116 -15.14 15.15 -13.22
N TYR A 117 -15.31 13.87 -13.58
CA TYR A 117 -16.55 13.42 -14.23
C TYR A 117 -17.09 12.11 -13.64
N GLY A 118 -16.37 11.50 -12.69
CA GLY A 118 -16.80 10.26 -12.06
C GLY A 118 -17.78 10.51 -10.93
N GLU A 119 -18.77 9.64 -10.81
CA GLU A 119 -19.64 9.62 -9.63
C GLU A 119 -18.95 8.91 -8.46
N THR A 120 -19.24 9.39 -7.25
CA THR A 120 -18.78 8.70 -6.05
C THR A 120 -19.39 7.31 -5.98
N GLU A 121 -18.59 6.36 -5.50
CA GLU A 121 -18.95 4.96 -5.33
C GLU A 121 -19.24 4.13 -6.59
N THR A 122 -19.05 4.69 -7.78
CA THR A 122 -19.25 3.99 -9.05
C THR A 122 -17.91 3.48 -9.62
N TRP A 123 -17.93 2.28 -10.23
CA TRP A 123 -16.76 1.70 -10.90
C TRP A 123 -16.68 2.14 -12.35
N TYR A 124 -15.49 2.52 -12.81
CA TYR A 124 -15.21 2.96 -14.17
C TYR A 124 -13.97 2.30 -14.74
N SER A 125 -13.98 2.03 -16.04
CA SER A 125 -12.77 1.67 -16.77
C SER A 125 -12.04 2.93 -17.23
N LYS A 126 -10.70 2.91 -17.20
CA LYS A 126 -9.93 4.06 -17.66
C LYS A 126 -10.17 4.31 -19.15
N PRO A 127 -10.54 5.53 -19.57
CA PRO A 127 -10.73 5.84 -20.98
C PRO A 127 -9.39 5.72 -21.75
N GLN A 128 -9.47 5.29 -23.00
CA GLN A 128 -8.28 5.21 -23.84
C GLN A 128 -7.66 6.61 -24.03
N ARG A 129 -6.32 6.67 -24.08
CA ARG A 129 -5.57 7.94 -24.29
C ARG A 129 -6.01 8.70 -25.54
N SER A 130 -6.54 8.02 -26.56
CA SER A 130 -7.11 8.62 -27.77
C SER A 130 -8.34 9.49 -27.49
N HIS A 131 -9.13 9.15 -26.47
CA HIS A 131 -10.31 9.90 -26.05
C HIS A 131 -9.95 11.10 -25.17
N LEU A 132 -8.86 10.99 -24.38
CA LEU A 132 -8.36 12.07 -23.53
C LEU A 132 -7.60 13.18 -24.30
N LYS A 133 -7.12 12.92 -25.53
CA LYS A 133 -6.24 13.83 -26.29
C LYS A 133 -6.95 14.67 -27.37
N ARG A 134 -8.27 14.63 -27.52
CA ARG A 134 -8.93 15.41 -28.58
C ARG A 134 -9.09 16.88 -28.18
N PRO A 135 -8.48 17.83 -28.91
CA PRO A 135 -8.64 19.25 -28.61
C PRO A 135 -10.08 19.71 -28.85
N VAL A 136 -10.54 20.62 -27.99
CA VAL A 136 -11.89 21.21 -27.81
C VAL A 136 -12.44 21.97 -29.05
N THR A 137 -11.86 21.80 -30.23
CA THR A 137 -12.11 22.68 -31.40
C THR A 137 -13.23 22.22 -32.36
N ARG A 138 -13.95 21.12 -32.12
CA ARG A 138 -15.06 20.69 -32.99
C ARG A 138 -16.20 20.00 -32.23
N LYS A 139 -17.10 20.81 -31.67
CA LYS A 139 -18.20 20.42 -30.76
C LYS A 139 -17.68 19.65 -29.53
N PRO A 140 -18.10 19.99 -28.31
CA PRO A 140 -17.66 19.23 -27.14
C PRO A 140 -18.14 17.79 -27.34
N PHE A 141 -17.21 16.88 -27.58
CA PHE A 141 -17.42 15.50 -27.23
C PHE A 141 -17.32 15.53 -25.72
N ASP A 142 -18.46 15.47 -25.05
CA ASP A 142 -18.50 15.57 -23.60
C ASP A 142 -17.71 14.37 -23.05
N ILE A 143 -16.65 14.62 -22.30
CA ILE A 143 -15.92 13.52 -21.65
C ILE A 143 -16.85 12.84 -20.63
N SER A 144 -17.87 13.56 -20.14
CA SER A 144 -18.99 12.99 -19.40
C SER A 144 -19.67 11.83 -20.16
N ASP A 145 -19.87 11.96 -21.48
CA ASP A 145 -20.44 10.88 -22.32
C ASP A 145 -19.46 9.70 -22.55
N ALA A 146 -18.16 9.88 -22.26
CA ALA A 146 -17.13 8.86 -22.47
C ALA A 146 -16.87 8.01 -21.22
N LEU A 147 -17.29 8.47 -20.04
CA LEU A 147 -17.15 7.78 -18.77
C LEU A 147 -18.32 6.83 -18.57
N VAL A 148 -18.16 5.60 -19.08
CA VAL A 148 -19.19 4.57 -18.97
C VAL A 148 -18.96 3.78 -17.67
N PRO A 149 -19.92 3.76 -16.74
CA PRO A 149 -19.88 2.88 -15.57
C PRO A 149 -19.70 1.42 -15.98
N VAL A 150 -18.89 0.68 -15.23
CA VAL A 150 -18.74 -0.77 -15.43
C VAL A 150 -20.05 -1.43 -15.01
N GLU A 151 -20.76 -2.02 -15.97
CA GLU A 151 -21.97 -2.80 -15.69
C GLU A 151 -21.61 -4.08 -14.91
N ASN A 152 -22.30 -4.32 -13.79
CA ASN A 152 -22.09 -5.48 -12.91
C ASN A 152 -20.61 -5.68 -12.50
N PRO A 153 -20.00 -4.72 -11.80
CA PRO A 153 -18.59 -4.76 -11.47
C PRO A 153 -18.28 -5.93 -10.54
N ARG A 154 -17.33 -6.78 -10.94
CA ARG A 154 -16.83 -7.90 -10.14
C ARG A 154 -15.42 -7.59 -9.67
N ALA A 155 -15.34 -6.85 -8.57
CA ALA A 155 -14.07 -6.41 -8.01
C ALA A 155 -13.28 -7.58 -7.44
N VAL A 156 -12.10 -7.83 -8.03
CA VAL A 156 -11.15 -8.78 -7.47
C VAL A 156 -10.65 -8.27 -6.12
N CYS A 157 -10.52 -9.20 -5.17
CA CYS A 157 -9.95 -8.95 -3.85
C CYS A 157 -8.49 -9.41 -3.86
N PHE A 158 -7.53 -8.48 -3.81
CA PHE A 158 -6.10 -8.83 -3.82
C PHE A 158 -5.63 -9.30 -2.45
N ASP A 159 -4.90 -10.42 -2.39
CA ASP A 159 -4.31 -10.93 -1.16
C ASP A 159 -3.33 -9.94 -0.50
N PHE A 160 -2.68 -9.11 -1.32
CA PHE A 160 -1.68 -8.14 -0.91
C PHE A 160 -1.91 -6.79 -1.60
N PRO A 161 -2.91 -6.00 -1.18
CA PRO A 161 -3.22 -4.72 -1.79
C PRO A 161 -2.15 -3.68 -1.43
N LYS A 162 -2.04 -2.68 -2.31
CA LYS A 162 -1.17 -1.52 -2.14
C LYS A 162 -1.99 -0.33 -1.71
N MET A 163 -1.56 0.36 -0.68
CA MET A 163 -2.18 1.56 -0.17
C MET A 163 -1.16 2.70 -0.24
N TRP A 164 -1.48 3.73 -1.02
CA TRP A 164 -0.70 4.95 -1.05
C TRP A 164 -1.33 6.00 -0.14
N ALA A 165 -0.68 6.25 1.00
CA ALA A 165 -1.03 7.33 1.91
C ALA A 165 -0.27 8.59 1.48
N SER A 166 -0.90 9.43 0.66
CA SER A 166 -0.33 10.74 0.28
C SER A 166 -0.43 11.74 1.44
N ALA A 167 0.11 12.96 1.24
CA ALA A 167 0.05 14.03 2.24
C ALA A 167 -1.39 14.33 2.68
N ALA A 168 -2.34 14.21 1.74
CA ALA A 168 -3.77 14.31 2.00
C ALA A 168 -4.29 13.41 3.13
N LEU A 169 -3.66 12.26 3.39
CA LEU A 169 -4.10 11.31 4.42
C LEU A 169 -3.20 11.32 5.66
N THR A 170 -1.97 11.81 5.53
CA THR A 170 -1.01 11.81 6.64
C THR A 170 -0.97 13.14 7.39
N THR A 171 -1.18 14.26 6.70
CA THR A 171 -1.11 15.60 7.31
C THR A 171 -2.36 15.87 8.14
N PRO A 172 -2.22 16.23 9.43
CA PRO A 172 -3.36 16.57 10.29
C PRO A 172 -3.82 18.02 10.05
N THR A 173 -4.97 18.41 10.60
CA THR A 173 -5.48 19.80 10.44
C THR A 173 -4.74 20.81 11.30
N ASP A 174 -4.10 20.37 12.38
CA ASP A 174 -3.28 21.13 13.31
C ASP A 174 -1.77 21.05 12.98
N ASP A 175 -1.43 20.95 11.69
CA ASP A 175 -0.04 20.84 11.26
C ASP A 175 0.81 22.08 11.60
N ASP A 176 2.08 21.84 11.91
CA ASP A 176 3.02 22.84 12.41
C ASP A 176 3.37 23.90 11.37
N VAL A 177 3.20 25.18 11.72
CA VAL A 177 3.57 26.31 10.85
C VAL A 177 4.96 26.85 11.22
N TYR A 178 5.94 26.66 10.34
CA TYR A 178 7.32 27.11 10.57
C TYR A 178 7.63 28.51 9.99
N ASP A 179 6.90 28.95 8.97
CA ASP A 179 7.14 30.23 8.28
C ASP A 179 6.34 31.39 8.91
N CYS A 180 6.69 31.76 10.14
CA CYS A 180 6.04 32.90 10.80
C CYS A 180 6.58 34.25 10.29
N THR A 181 5.83 34.91 9.41
CA THR A 181 6.16 36.28 8.95
C THR A 181 5.59 37.37 9.85
N ALA A 182 4.72 37.03 10.80
CA ALA A 182 4.04 37.96 11.69
C ALA A 182 4.90 38.37 12.92
N GLY A 183 6.11 37.81 13.05
CA GLY A 183 7.00 38.10 14.18
C GLY A 183 6.56 37.45 15.49
N HIS A 184 5.76 36.36 15.44
CA HIS A 184 5.33 35.60 16.61
C HIS A 184 6.43 34.65 17.17
N GLY A 185 7.71 34.98 16.99
CA GLY A 185 8.84 34.15 17.43
C GLY A 185 9.75 34.87 18.41
N ASP A 186 10.20 34.16 19.45
CA ASP A 186 11.45 34.48 20.15
C ASP A 186 12.62 34.11 19.22
N GLU A 187 13.61 35.00 19.09
CA GLU A 187 14.71 34.93 18.10
C GLU A 187 15.60 33.67 18.18
N GLU A 188 15.37 32.74 19.11
CA GLU A 188 16.31 31.65 19.43
C GLU A 188 15.85 30.22 19.11
N ASN A 189 14.62 29.97 18.65
CA ASN A 189 14.16 28.61 18.35
C ASN A 189 13.55 28.47 16.95
N ASN A 190 14.13 27.60 16.12
CA ASN A 190 13.62 27.14 14.82
C ASN A 190 12.35 26.25 14.96
N ASN A 191 11.47 26.58 15.91
CA ASN A 191 10.31 25.77 16.24
C ASN A 191 9.08 26.29 15.49
N ALA A 192 8.07 25.43 15.35
CA ALA A 192 6.76 25.80 14.87
C ALA A 192 6.18 26.96 15.70
N CYS A 193 5.50 27.89 15.02
CA CYS A 193 4.85 29.02 15.64
C CYS A 193 3.45 28.64 16.13
N ALA A 194 3.31 28.42 17.43
CA ALA A 194 2.05 28.02 18.05
C ALA A 194 0.87 28.94 17.67
N THR A 195 1.05 30.26 17.72
CA THR A 195 -0.01 31.22 17.34
C THR A 195 -0.45 31.05 15.89
N CYS A 196 0.49 30.87 14.96
CA CYS A 196 0.15 30.66 13.55
C CYS A 196 -0.47 29.28 13.31
N THR A 197 0.02 28.24 13.98
CA THR A 197 -0.58 26.90 13.94
C THR A 197 -2.03 26.94 14.44
N ASP A 198 -2.30 27.58 15.58
CA ASP A 198 -3.65 27.73 16.13
C ASP A 198 -4.57 28.51 15.18
N GLU A 199 -4.15 29.68 14.70
CA GLU A 199 -4.96 30.50 13.77
C GLU A 199 -5.28 29.76 12.46
N LYS A 200 -4.29 29.05 11.90
CA LYS A 200 -4.45 28.34 10.63
C LYS A 200 -5.26 27.05 10.78
N SER A 201 -5.09 26.32 11.88
CA SER A 201 -5.90 25.14 12.19
C SER A 201 -7.36 25.51 12.44
N GLU A 202 -7.65 26.57 13.19
CA GLU A 202 -9.01 27.08 13.39
C GLU A 202 -9.68 27.49 12.07
N ALA A 203 -8.93 28.15 11.18
CA ALA A 203 -9.43 28.50 9.85
C ALA A 203 -9.75 27.26 8.99
N LEU A 204 -8.91 26.23 9.09
CA LEU A 204 -9.09 24.97 8.35
C LEU A 204 -10.27 24.16 8.90
N ASP A 205 -10.43 24.08 10.22
CA ASP A 205 -11.58 23.44 10.88
C ASP A 205 -12.91 24.14 10.53
N GLY A 206 -12.88 25.46 10.30
CA GLY A 206 -14.01 26.24 9.80
C GLY A 206 -14.29 26.07 8.31
N THR A 207 -13.38 25.46 7.55
CA THR A 207 -13.48 25.29 6.09
C THR A 207 -14.08 23.92 5.75
N PRO A 208 -15.21 23.85 5.02
CA PRO A 208 -15.72 22.57 4.55
C PRO A 208 -14.74 21.89 3.59
N LEU A 209 -14.24 20.72 3.93
CA LEU A 209 -13.27 19.96 3.12
C LEU A 209 -13.91 18.73 2.48
N ALA A 210 -13.36 18.32 1.33
CA ALA A 210 -13.70 17.10 0.63
C ALA A 210 -12.42 16.31 0.30
N TYR A 211 -12.30 15.13 0.88
CA TYR A 211 -11.25 14.16 0.64
C TYR A 211 -11.70 13.23 -0.48
N TYR A 212 -10.87 13.08 -1.51
CA TYR A 212 -11.13 12.19 -2.62
C TYR A 212 -10.14 11.03 -2.57
N LEU A 213 -10.66 9.81 -2.60
CA LEU A 213 -9.90 8.57 -2.64
C LEU A 213 -10.15 7.86 -3.96
N VAL A 214 -9.09 7.49 -4.66
CA VAL A 214 -9.19 6.69 -5.89
C VAL A 214 -8.72 5.28 -5.61
N PHE A 215 -9.65 4.35 -5.65
CA PHE A 215 -9.39 2.92 -5.53
C PHE A 215 -9.24 2.27 -6.89
N ALA A 216 -8.39 1.24 -6.97
CA ALA A 216 -8.22 0.44 -8.17
C ALA A 216 -8.26 -1.06 -7.85
N THR A 217 -8.90 -1.80 -8.74
CA THR A 217 -8.87 -3.27 -8.77
C THR A 217 -9.00 -3.77 -10.20
N THR A 218 -8.93 -5.09 -10.40
CA THR A 218 -9.23 -5.72 -11.69
C THR A 218 -10.65 -6.27 -11.69
N GLN A 219 -11.32 -6.20 -12.84
CA GLN A 219 -12.59 -6.89 -13.06
C GLN A 219 -12.34 -8.40 -13.25
N ASP A 220 -13.01 -9.23 -12.46
CA ASP A 220 -12.98 -10.67 -12.64
C ASP A 220 -13.72 -11.06 -13.94
N ARG A 221 -13.10 -11.92 -14.75
CA ARG A 221 -13.69 -12.40 -16.00
C ARG A 221 -14.12 -13.86 -15.80
N ASP A 222 -15.39 -14.14 -16.09
CA ASP A 222 -16.06 -15.44 -15.94
C ASP A 222 -15.52 -16.60 -16.80
N TYR A 223 -14.30 -16.54 -17.34
CA TYR A 223 -13.79 -17.58 -18.23
C TYR A 223 -13.27 -18.79 -17.43
N PRO A 224 -13.92 -19.97 -17.48
CA PRO A 224 -13.62 -21.05 -16.55
C PRO A 224 -12.32 -21.79 -16.87
N HIS A 225 -11.70 -21.57 -18.05
CA HIS A 225 -10.62 -22.43 -18.51
C HIS A 225 -9.57 -21.64 -19.30
N ILE A 226 -8.34 -21.68 -18.76
CA ILE A 226 -7.06 -21.52 -19.48
C ILE A 226 -6.60 -20.05 -19.62
N VAL A 227 -5.55 -19.76 -18.83
CA VAL A 227 -4.81 -18.48 -18.68
C VAL A 227 -5.54 -17.44 -17.82
N ARG A 228 -4.97 -17.13 -16.64
CA ARG A 228 -5.28 -15.92 -15.87
C ARG A 228 -4.87 -14.71 -16.72
N THR A 229 -5.69 -14.30 -17.68
CA THR A 229 -5.56 -12.97 -18.24
C THR A 229 -5.86 -12.00 -17.11
N VAL A 230 -4.88 -11.17 -16.75
CA VAL A 230 -5.08 -10.08 -15.79
C VAL A 230 -6.32 -9.31 -16.25
N GLY A 231 -7.36 -9.28 -15.41
CA GLY A 231 -8.60 -8.56 -15.70
C GLY A 231 -8.31 -7.09 -16.00
N GLU A 232 -9.22 -6.42 -16.71
CA GLU A 232 -9.06 -4.98 -16.95
C GLU A 232 -9.13 -4.23 -15.63
N THR A 233 -8.24 -3.24 -15.46
CA THR A 233 -8.26 -2.39 -14.26
C THR A 233 -9.46 -1.47 -14.32
N MET A 234 -10.22 -1.46 -13.24
CA MET A 234 -11.30 -0.53 -12.99
C MET A 234 -11.02 0.28 -11.73
N TYR A 235 -11.59 1.48 -11.70
CA TYR A 235 -11.33 2.50 -10.70
C TYR A 235 -12.63 2.94 -10.07
N LYS A 236 -12.60 3.24 -8.77
CA LYS A 236 -13.73 3.75 -8.00
C LYS A 236 -13.25 4.95 -7.21
N MET A 237 -13.95 6.07 -7.31
CA MET A 237 -13.65 7.25 -6.51
C MET A 237 -14.65 7.34 -5.35
N ILE A 238 -14.16 7.72 -4.17
CA ILE A 238 -14.99 7.93 -2.98
C ILE A 238 -14.67 9.31 -2.42
N ARG A 239 -15.72 10.07 -2.08
CA ARG A 239 -15.64 11.37 -1.44
C ARG A 239 -15.96 11.26 0.06
N CYS A 240 -15.08 11.78 0.91
CA CYS A 240 -15.24 11.82 2.36
C CYS A 240 -15.19 13.28 2.86
N GLY A 241 -15.88 13.57 3.96
CA GLY A 241 -15.93 14.93 4.54
C GLY A 241 -14.83 15.24 5.56
N SER A 242 -14.02 14.26 5.94
CA SER A 242 -12.90 14.45 6.88
C SER A 242 -11.79 13.44 6.62
N ARG A 243 -10.61 13.72 7.17
CA ARG A 243 -9.45 12.83 7.13
C ARG A 243 -9.75 11.48 7.77
N GLU A 244 -10.38 11.48 8.94
CA GLU A 244 -10.68 10.26 9.71
C GLU A 244 -11.66 9.36 8.95
N ALA A 245 -12.66 9.97 8.29
CA ALA A 245 -13.57 9.24 7.41
C ALA A 245 -12.84 8.65 6.20
N ALA A 246 -11.92 9.41 5.60
CA ALA A 246 -11.10 8.93 4.48
C ALA A 246 -10.16 7.78 4.89
N ILE A 247 -9.55 7.85 6.07
CA ILE A 247 -8.69 6.79 6.62
C ILE A 247 -9.53 5.54 6.93
N ALA A 248 -10.73 5.69 7.50
CA ALA A 248 -11.65 4.59 7.73
C ALA A 248 -12.05 3.88 6.44
N GLU A 249 -12.34 4.65 5.39
CA GLU A 249 -12.68 4.10 4.07
C GLU A 249 -11.46 3.41 3.44
N ALA A 250 -10.27 4.02 3.49
CA ALA A 250 -9.04 3.40 3.00
C ALA A 250 -8.73 2.09 3.73
N PHE A 251 -8.91 2.05 5.05
CA PHE A 251 -8.76 0.84 5.85
C PHE A 251 -9.76 -0.23 5.41
N TYR A 252 -11.04 0.12 5.26
CA TYR A 252 -12.06 -0.85 4.85
C TYR A 252 -11.80 -1.37 3.42
N ALA A 253 -11.57 -0.49 2.46
CA ALA A 253 -11.32 -0.84 1.08
C ALA A 253 -10.06 -1.73 0.92
N SER A 254 -8.96 -1.40 1.57
CA SER A 254 -7.73 -2.20 1.46
C SER A 254 -7.76 -3.45 2.35
N ALA A 255 -8.14 -3.36 3.62
CA ALA A 255 -8.09 -4.51 4.53
C ALA A 255 -9.23 -5.51 4.30
N VAL A 256 -10.45 -5.03 4.01
CA VAL A 256 -11.63 -5.90 3.82
C VAL A 256 -11.74 -6.29 2.37
N ASN A 257 -11.86 -5.32 1.48
CA ASN A 257 -12.17 -5.59 0.07
C ASN A 257 -10.93 -5.98 -0.75
N GLY A 258 -9.71 -5.74 -0.23
CA GLY A 258 -8.47 -6.05 -0.93
C GLY A 258 -8.24 -5.14 -2.14
N TRP A 259 -8.71 -3.90 -2.10
CA TRP A 259 -8.52 -2.93 -3.19
C TRP A 259 -7.29 -2.06 -2.95
N ASN A 260 -6.69 -1.60 -4.04
CA ASN A 260 -5.56 -0.68 -3.96
C ASN A 260 -6.08 0.74 -3.80
N LEU A 261 -5.50 1.53 -2.90
CA LEU A 261 -5.64 2.98 -2.91
C LEU A 261 -4.49 3.55 -3.76
N VAL A 262 -4.82 4.17 -4.89
CA VAL A 262 -3.84 4.57 -5.91
C VAL A 262 -3.68 6.08 -6.06
N PHE A 263 -4.54 6.88 -5.41
CA PHE A 263 -4.40 8.33 -5.31
C PHE A 263 -5.33 8.87 -4.22
N SER A 264 -4.92 9.94 -3.55
CA SER A 264 -5.76 10.69 -2.63
C SER A 264 -5.40 12.17 -2.66
N CYS A 265 -6.43 13.03 -2.56
CA CYS A 265 -6.27 14.48 -2.49
C CYS A 265 -7.37 15.12 -1.65
N VAL A 266 -7.16 16.37 -1.24
CA VAL A 266 -8.14 17.19 -0.51
C VAL A 266 -8.33 18.51 -1.24
N MET A 267 -9.57 18.99 -1.25
CA MET A 267 -9.94 20.32 -1.73
C MET A 267 -11.09 20.85 -0.87
N ARG A 268 -11.43 22.13 -1.03
CA ARG A 268 -12.63 22.65 -0.38
C ARG A 268 -13.88 22.01 -0.98
N ALA A 269 -14.90 21.79 -0.15
CA ALA A 269 -16.10 21.06 -0.54
C ALA A 269 -17.03 21.84 -1.50
N ASP A 270 -16.90 23.16 -1.51
CA ASP A 270 -17.58 24.11 -2.39
C ASP A 270 -16.88 24.28 -3.74
N GLU A 271 -15.66 23.78 -3.90
CA GLU A 271 -14.96 23.73 -5.17
C GLU A 271 -15.34 22.45 -5.95
N SER A 272 -15.25 22.51 -7.28
CA SER A 272 -15.49 21.36 -8.17
C SER A 272 -14.52 21.39 -9.34
N PHE A 273 -14.10 20.21 -9.79
CA PHE A 273 -13.32 20.03 -11.01
C PHE A 273 -14.16 20.26 -12.28
N GLU A 274 -15.49 20.19 -12.20
CA GLU A 274 -16.38 20.41 -13.35
C GLU A 274 -16.42 21.89 -13.77
N ASP A 275 -16.56 22.78 -12.79
CA ASP A 275 -16.82 24.21 -13.02
C ASP A 275 -15.55 25.04 -13.25
N LYS A 276 -14.39 24.53 -12.80
CA LYS A 276 -13.13 25.28 -12.78
C LYS A 276 -12.14 24.76 -13.82
N THR A 277 -11.48 25.67 -14.53
CA THR A 277 -10.61 25.35 -15.68
C THR A 277 -9.14 25.11 -15.31
N VAL A 278 -8.70 25.58 -14.14
CA VAL A 278 -7.30 25.50 -13.71
C VAL A 278 -7.24 24.79 -12.36
N VAL A 279 -6.31 23.85 -12.21
CA VAL A 279 -6.02 23.21 -10.93
C VAL A 279 -4.68 23.73 -10.41
N LYS A 280 -4.69 24.30 -9.20
CA LYS A 280 -3.52 24.79 -8.49
C LYS A 280 -3.24 23.85 -7.32
N ARG A 281 -2.04 23.28 -7.30
CA ARG A 281 -1.57 22.56 -6.13
C ARG A 281 -1.29 23.55 -5.01
N VAL A 282 -1.78 23.26 -3.81
CA VAL A 282 -1.31 23.94 -2.59
C VAL A 282 -0.23 23.09 -1.93
N GLU A 283 0.83 23.75 -1.45
CA GLU A 283 1.98 23.07 -0.87
C GLU A 283 1.72 22.64 0.58
N GLU A 284 1.03 23.50 1.33
CA GLU A 284 0.65 23.25 2.73
C GLU A 284 -0.85 23.07 2.86
N PHE A 285 -1.28 22.21 3.79
CA PHE A 285 -2.69 21.83 3.90
C PHE A 285 -3.59 23.00 4.32
N TRP A 286 -3.11 23.83 5.26
CA TRP A 286 -3.83 25.01 5.76
C TRP A 286 -4.08 26.07 4.68
N MET A 287 -3.35 26.06 3.55
CA MET A 287 -3.57 26.99 2.44
C MET A 287 -4.92 26.78 1.73
N LEU A 288 -5.62 25.66 1.97
CA LEU A 288 -7.01 25.48 1.52
C LEU A 288 -7.99 26.42 2.24
N ALA A 289 -7.68 26.82 3.47
CA ALA A 289 -8.53 27.71 4.26
C ALA A 289 -8.38 29.19 3.87
N GLU A 290 -7.32 29.55 3.14
CA GLU A 290 -7.11 30.94 2.75
C GLU A 290 -8.23 31.44 1.82
N GLU A 291 -8.62 32.69 2.01
CA GLU A 291 -9.64 33.33 1.17
C GLU A 291 -9.13 33.47 -0.28
N GLU A 292 -10.00 33.22 -1.25
CA GLU A 292 -9.70 33.45 -2.66
C GLU A 292 -9.48 34.95 -2.88
N GLY A 293 -8.37 35.33 -3.52
CA GLY A 293 -8.28 36.66 -4.11
C GLY A 293 -9.32 36.81 -5.23
N GLU A 294 -9.83 38.02 -5.47
CA GLU A 294 -10.88 38.31 -6.47
C GLU A 294 -10.57 37.78 -7.90
N GLU A 295 -9.31 37.44 -8.19
CA GLU A 295 -8.82 36.90 -9.46
C GLU A 295 -8.78 35.35 -9.55
N GLU A 296 -9.04 34.62 -8.45
CA GLU A 296 -8.88 33.15 -8.38
C GLU A 296 -10.17 32.34 -8.60
N GLY A 297 -11.30 32.98 -8.90
CA GLY A 297 -12.63 32.32 -8.99
C GLY A 297 -12.77 31.17 -10.02
N ASN A 298 -11.74 30.87 -10.80
CA ASN A 298 -11.70 29.77 -11.79
C ASN A 298 -10.58 28.74 -11.50
N VAL A 299 -10.03 28.73 -10.28
CA VAL A 299 -8.93 27.85 -9.85
C VAL A 299 -9.41 26.88 -8.77
N VAL A 300 -9.25 25.57 -8.97
CA VAL A 300 -9.42 24.56 -7.89
C VAL A 300 -8.11 24.46 -7.13
N ARG A 301 -8.14 24.61 -5.82
CA ARG A 301 -6.99 24.38 -4.95
C ARG A 301 -7.04 22.96 -4.44
N VAL A 302 -5.96 22.21 -4.70
CA VAL A 302 -5.90 20.79 -4.35
C VAL A 302 -4.62 20.51 -3.58
N PHE A 303 -4.78 19.90 -2.41
CA PHE A 303 -3.69 19.40 -1.57
C PHE A 303 -3.50 17.90 -1.81
N TYR A 304 -2.26 17.48 -2.11
CA TYR A 304 -1.87 16.08 -2.34
C TYR A 304 -0.36 15.85 -2.17
#